data_AF-A0A2V1BBV5-F1
#
_entry.id   AF-A0A2V1BBV5-F1
#
_cell.length_a   1.000
_cell.length_b   1.000
_cell.length_c   1.000
_cell.angle_alpha   90.00
_cell.angle_beta   90.00
_cell.angle_gamma   90.00
#
_symmetry.space_group_name_H-M   'P 1'
#
loop_
_entity.id
_entity.type
_entity.pdbx_description
1 polymer ?
#
loop_
_entity_poly.entity_id
_entity_poly.type
_entity_poly.pdbx_seq_one_letter_code
_entity_poly.pdbx_strand_id
1 'polypeptide(L)'
;MPGTPKEDVEQGHISTSRHPVAMADQLVNHVSYGKRLANQFLNLEQRPDHEDKIITFRKLRRYDIARIQHDLLKVYYKLKNEEEDGDEDRMKLTSLLRDHASAIRDWDYMAQNLTRFSRDDSVVQETGSLFPEIPWGDIKGMEVAYFKHEEFERQHKLHSIIALALPREWTWSREEKESRPLAHRCDIQGKSGFRPRQSALIVQVIGSTIVALFSGACIIVPMVVMSIRPDHSKNLITVSVSVVIFGFFLAAVVQMRSREIFVATATYAAVLVVFVGAGGSDASSG
;
A
#
# COMPACT_ATOMS: atom_id res chain seq x y z
N MET A 1 -42.23 62.83 9.66
CA MET A 1 -40.85 63.32 9.43
C MET A 1 -40.40 64.07 10.69
N PRO A 2 -39.11 64.09 11.06
CA PRO A 2 -38.24 63.01 11.52
C PRO A 2 -37.68 63.31 12.94
N GLY A 3 -36.91 62.38 13.54
CA GLY A 3 -35.98 62.72 14.62
C GLY A 3 -35.84 61.66 15.72
N THR A 4 -35.21 60.53 15.41
CA THR A 4 -34.79 59.52 16.41
C THR A 4 -33.59 60.02 17.22
N PRO A 5 -33.50 59.69 18.53
CA PRO A 5 -32.31 59.95 19.33
C PRO A 5 -31.26 58.84 19.13
N LYS A 6 -29.98 59.23 19.19
CA LYS A 6 -28.81 58.35 19.09
C LYS A 6 -28.65 57.54 20.38
N GLU A 7 -28.60 56.22 20.25
CA GLU A 7 -28.09 55.32 21.29
C GLU A 7 -26.57 55.22 21.16
N ASP A 8 -25.88 55.56 22.24
CA ASP A 8 -24.44 55.35 22.41
C ASP A 8 -24.20 53.87 22.75
N VAL A 9 -23.64 53.12 21.80
CA VAL A 9 -23.21 51.74 21.99
C VAL A 9 -21.81 51.72 22.57
N GLU A 10 -21.74 51.41 23.87
CA GLU A 10 -20.54 51.10 24.63
C GLU A 10 -19.91 49.81 24.08
N GLN A 11 -18.82 49.94 23.31
CA GLN A 11 -18.03 48.79 22.86
C GLN A 11 -17.10 48.34 24.00
N GLY A 12 -17.54 47.34 24.74
CA GLY A 12 -16.71 46.57 25.66
C GLY A 12 -15.60 45.83 24.90
N HIS A 13 -14.36 46.26 25.11
CA HIS A 13 -13.15 45.54 24.75
C HIS A 13 -13.06 44.25 25.57
N ILE A 14 -13.57 43.13 25.03
CA ILE A 14 -13.23 41.80 25.51
C ILE A 14 -11.90 41.41 24.86
N SER A 15 -10.80 41.74 25.54
CA SER A 15 -9.48 41.15 25.27
C SER A 15 -9.51 39.68 25.66
N THR A 16 -9.99 38.82 24.76
CA THR A 16 -9.85 37.38 24.89
C THR A 16 -8.38 37.01 24.65
N SER A 17 -7.67 36.88 25.77
CA SER A 17 -6.32 36.32 25.91
C SER A 17 -6.09 35.11 24.99
N ARG A 18 -5.43 35.35 23.85
CA ARG A 18 -4.75 34.32 23.05
C ARG A 18 -3.39 34.00 23.69
N HIS A 19 -3.35 33.13 24.69
CA HIS A 19 -2.07 32.53 25.13
C HIS A 19 -2.20 31.08 25.62
N PRO A 20 -2.49 30.12 24.72
CA PRO A 20 -2.05 28.74 24.93
C PRO A 20 -0.81 28.37 24.08
N VAL A 21 -0.50 29.13 23.02
CA VAL A 21 0.61 28.80 22.10
C VAL A 21 1.98 29.20 22.65
N ALA A 22 2.08 30.35 23.33
CA ALA A 22 3.37 30.83 23.87
C ALA A 22 3.91 30.00 25.04
N MET A 23 3.04 29.25 25.73
CA MET A 23 3.46 28.39 26.86
C MET A 23 4.04 27.05 26.39
N ALA A 24 3.59 26.55 25.23
CA ALA A 24 4.18 25.37 24.59
C ALA A 24 5.58 25.68 24.03
N ASP A 25 5.78 26.86 23.44
CA ASP A 25 7.08 27.30 22.92
C ASP A 25 8.17 27.37 24.00
N GLN A 26 7.83 27.73 25.24
CA GLN A 26 8.81 27.79 26.34
C GLN A 26 9.23 26.42 26.88
N LEU A 27 8.35 25.40 26.82
CA LEU A 27 8.65 24.04 27.27
C LEU A 27 9.42 23.22 26.23
N VAL A 28 9.21 23.47 24.94
CA VAL A 28 9.89 22.77 23.84
C VAL A 28 11.38 23.13 23.76
N ASN A 29 11.76 24.34 24.19
CA ASN A 29 13.13 24.85 24.14
C ASN A 29 14.12 24.19 25.13
N HIS A 30 13.64 23.43 26.13
CA HIS A 30 14.51 22.77 27.12
C HIS A 30 14.81 21.28 26.84
N VAL A 31 14.14 20.68 25.85
CA VAL A 31 14.33 19.27 25.51
C VAL A 31 15.24 19.16 24.30
N SER A 32 16.40 18.48 24.44
CA SER A 32 17.32 18.21 23.33
C SER A 32 16.60 17.55 22.14
N TYR A 33 16.97 17.94 20.91
CA TYR A 33 16.41 17.40 19.66
C TYR A 33 16.29 15.87 19.66
N GLY A 34 17.35 15.18 20.13
CA GLY A 34 17.35 13.72 20.21
C GLY A 34 16.30 13.16 21.17
N LYS A 35 16.01 13.85 22.27
CA LYS A 35 14.94 13.46 23.21
C LYS A 35 13.55 13.72 22.62
N ARG A 36 13.37 14.81 21.87
CA ARG A 36 12.10 15.08 21.15
C ARG A 36 11.82 13.99 20.11
N LEU A 37 12.83 13.62 19.33
CA LEU A 37 12.76 12.55 18.34
C LEU A 37 12.48 11.20 18.99
N ALA A 38 13.21 10.83 20.05
CA ALA A 38 12.99 9.58 20.77
C ALA A 38 11.58 9.49 21.37
N ASN A 39 11.10 10.57 22.00
CA ASN A 39 9.74 10.62 22.54
C ASN A 39 8.69 10.53 21.44
N GLN A 40 8.93 11.12 20.27
CA GLN A 40 8.04 10.94 19.13
C GLN A 40 7.95 9.46 18.74
N PHE A 41 9.07 8.79 18.49
CA PHE A 41 9.07 7.37 18.12
C PHE A 41 8.39 6.48 19.17
N LEU A 42 8.69 6.68 20.45
CA LEU A 42 8.07 5.91 21.54
C LEU A 42 6.55 6.15 21.62
N ASN A 43 6.09 7.38 21.38
CA ASN A 43 4.67 7.69 21.35
C ASN A 43 3.96 7.12 20.11
N LEU A 44 4.68 7.00 18.98
CA LEU A 44 4.17 6.40 17.76
C LEU A 44 4.02 4.88 17.91
N GLU A 45 4.98 4.22 18.55
CA GLU A 45 4.98 2.77 18.79
C GLU A 45 3.88 2.33 19.77
N GLN A 46 3.45 3.21 20.68
CA GLN A 46 2.33 2.96 21.59
C GLN A 46 0.94 3.09 20.93
N ARG A 47 0.85 3.63 19.70
CA ARG A 47 -0.43 3.79 19.00
C ARG A 47 -0.70 2.53 18.16
N PRO A 48 -1.74 1.72 18.48
CA PRO A 48 -2.04 0.50 17.73
C PRO A 48 -2.44 0.75 16.27
N ASP A 49 -2.81 1.99 15.94
CA ASP A 49 -3.28 2.39 14.60
C ASP A 49 -2.26 3.23 13.81
N HIS A 50 -1.01 3.35 14.29
CA HIS A 50 -0.03 4.20 13.62
C HIS A 50 0.38 3.63 12.26
N GLU A 51 0.14 4.39 11.19
CA GLU A 51 0.75 4.13 9.90
C GLU A 51 2.20 4.58 9.97
N ASP A 52 3.15 3.71 9.59
CA ASP A 52 4.55 4.11 9.41
C ASP A 52 4.66 5.12 8.26
N LYS A 53 4.46 6.39 8.60
CA LYS A 53 4.53 7.51 7.67
C LYS A 53 5.99 7.87 7.47
N ILE A 54 6.49 7.69 6.26
CA ILE A 54 7.82 8.13 5.89
C ILE A 54 7.73 9.41 5.07
N ILE A 55 8.46 10.42 5.52
CA ILE A 55 8.74 11.60 4.72
C ILE A 55 9.74 11.20 3.64
N THR A 56 9.32 11.29 2.38
CA THR A 56 10.18 11.01 1.23
C THR A 56 10.60 12.29 0.53
N PHE A 57 11.88 12.37 0.17
CA PHE A 57 12.46 13.48 -0.59
C PHE A 57 12.80 13.03 -2.00
N ARG A 58 11.78 12.70 -2.77
CA ARG A 58 11.92 12.12 -4.11
C ARG A 58 12.74 13.01 -5.05
N LYS A 59 12.49 14.33 -5.00
CA LYS A 59 13.25 15.32 -5.78
C LYS A 59 14.71 15.35 -5.36
N LEU A 60 14.99 15.40 -4.05
CA LEU A 60 16.36 15.42 -3.53
C LEU A 60 17.13 14.16 -3.94
N ARG A 61 16.49 12.99 -3.90
CA ARG A 61 17.13 11.75 -4.33
C ARG A 61 17.43 11.73 -5.84
N ARG A 62 16.56 12.31 -6.68
CA ARG A 62 16.87 12.50 -8.11
C ARG A 62 18.05 13.44 -8.31
N TYR A 63 18.15 14.51 -7.53
CA TYR A 63 19.31 15.40 -7.57
C TYR A 63 20.60 14.66 -7.18
N ASP A 64 20.54 13.81 -6.15
CA ASP A 64 21.70 13.02 -5.73
C ASP A 64 22.16 12.03 -6.81
N ILE A 65 21.24 11.30 -7.43
CA ILE A 65 21.56 10.42 -8.57
C ILE A 65 22.19 11.22 -9.73
N ALA A 66 21.60 12.36 -10.09
CA ALA A 66 22.13 13.20 -11.16
C ALA A 66 23.53 13.75 -10.85
N ARG A 67 23.80 14.10 -9.59
CA ARG A 67 25.13 14.50 -9.12
C ARG A 67 26.14 13.38 -9.29
N ILE A 68 25.82 12.17 -8.81
CA ILE A 68 26.71 11.01 -8.93
C ILE A 68 27.00 10.70 -10.41
N GLN A 69 25.99 10.78 -11.28
CA GLN A 69 26.17 10.60 -12.73
C GLN A 69 27.13 11.62 -13.33
N HIS A 70 27.01 12.88 -12.93
CA HIS A 70 27.90 13.94 -13.41
C HIS A 70 29.34 13.75 -12.91
N ASP A 71 29.53 13.34 -11.66
CA ASP A 71 30.86 13.06 -11.11
C ASP A 71 31.50 11.83 -11.76
N LEU A 72 30.72 10.80 -12.09
CA LEU A 72 31.16 9.67 -12.90
C LEU A 72 31.64 10.12 -14.29
N LEU A 73 30.92 11.01 -14.95
CA LEU A 73 31.31 11.54 -16.27
C LEU A 73 32.63 12.33 -16.21
N LYS A 74 32.85 13.11 -15.14
CA LYS A 74 34.12 13.83 -14.94
C LYS A 74 35.29 12.87 -14.78
N VAL A 75 35.16 11.87 -13.92
CA VAL A 75 36.22 10.88 -13.69
C VAL A 75 36.47 10.07 -14.96
N TYR A 76 35.41 9.68 -15.67
CA TYR A 76 35.54 8.99 -16.96
C TYR A 76 36.28 9.83 -18.00
N TYR A 77 35.97 11.13 -18.12
CA TYR A 77 36.65 12.01 -19.07
C TYR A 77 38.13 12.20 -18.71
N LYS A 78 38.44 12.33 -17.41
CA LYS A 78 39.82 12.44 -16.92
C LYS A 78 40.64 11.18 -17.28
N LEU A 79 40.12 10.00 -16.91
CA LEU A 79 40.75 8.70 -17.22
C LEU A 79 40.89 8.41 -18.71
N LYS A 80 40.02 8.96 -19.55
CA LYS A 80 40.10 8.80 -21.00
C LYS A 80 41.20 9.66 -21.63
N ASN A 81 41.47 10.84 -21.06
CA ASN A 81 42.37 11.83 -21.67
C ASN A 81 43.77 11.85 -21.02
N GLU A 82 43.90 11.41 -19.78
CA GLU A 82 45.18 11.26 -19.11
C GLU A 82 45.72 9.83 -19.34
N GLU A 83 46.91 9.73 -19.94
CA GLU A 83 47.57 8.45 -20.27
C GLU A 83 48.18 7.78 -19.03
N GLU A 84 48.33 8.53 -17.94
CA GLU A 84 48.86 8.07 -16.66
C GLU A 84 47.69 7.75 -15.71
N ASP A 85 47.39 6.45 -15.59
CA ASP A 85 46.30 5.90 -14.78
C ASP A 85 46.62 6.02 -13.29
N GLY A 86 46.20 7.15 -12.67
CA GLY A 86 46.31 7.33 -11.23
C GLY A 86 45.42 6.34 -10.49
N ASP A 87 46.01 5.44 -9.70
CA ASP A 87 45.26 4.46 -8.87
C ASP A 87 44.16 5.10 -8.01
N GLU A 88 44.35 6.36 -7.60
CA GLU A 88 43.36 7.16 -6.88
C GLU A 88 42.06 7.40 -7.70
N ASP A 89 42.19 7.70 -8.99
CA ASP A 89 41.03 7.95 -9.86
C ASP A 89 40.26 6.65 -10.14
N ARG A 90 40.95 5.51 -10.21
CA ARG A 90 40.30 4.19 -10.32
C ARG A 90 39.54 3.81 -9.07
N MET A 91 40.12 4.09 -7.89
CA MET A 91 39.43 3.89 -6.61
C MET A 91 38.18 4.77 -6.52
N LYS A 92 38.29 6.04 -6.92
CA LYS A 92 37.17 6.99 -6.95
C LYS A 92 36.10 6.60 -7.96
N LEU A 93 36.47 6.07 -9.11
CA LEU A 93 35.51 5.53 -10.08
C LEU A 93 34.73 4.36 -9.49
N THR A 94 35.44 3.43 -8.83
CA THR A 94 34.83 2.25 -8.23
C THR A 94 33.86 2.62 -7.11
N SER A 95 34.22 3.59 -6.26
CA SER A 95 33.31 4.07 -5.21
C SER A 95 32.08 4.75 -5.79
N LEU A 96 32.24 5.66 -6.76
CA LEU A 96 31.11 6.34 -7.41
C LEU A 96 30.18 5.37 -8.14
N LEU A 97 30.71 4.32 -8.79
CA LEU A 97 29.87 3.29 -9.42
C LEU A 97 29.07 2.50 -8.39
N ARG A 98 29.68 2.17 -7.25
CA ARG A 98 28.99 1.51 -6.13
C ARG A 98 27.91 2.38 -5.52
N ASP A 99 28.19 3.67 -5.34
CA ASP A 99 27.23 4.64 -4.79
C ASP A 99 26.06 4.84 -5.76
N HIS A 100 26.34 4.94 -7.05
CA HIS A 100 25.31 5.02 -8.10
C HIS A 100 24.40 3.79 -8.11
N ALA A 101 24.98 2.58 -8.05
CA ALA A 101 24.20 1.34 -8.01
C ALA A 101 23.34 1.25 -6.74
N SER A 102 23.88 1.66 -5.60
CA SER A 102 23.15 1.71 -4.33
C SER A 102 21.99 2.71 -4.40
N ALA A 103 22.23 3.91 -4.91
CA ALA A 103 21.20 4.94 -5.06
C ALA A 103 20.05 4.50 -5.99
N ILE A 104 20.35 3.80 -7.08
CA ILE A 104 19.33 3.22 -7.98
C ILE A 104 18.54 2.12 -7.27
N ARG A 105 19.23 1.20 -6.58
CA ARG A 105 18.56 0.12 -5.85
C ARG A 105 17.62 0.66 -4.78
N ASP A 106 18.07 1.66 -4.03
CA ASP A 106 17.26 2.27 -2.97
C ASP A 106 16.07 3.04 -3.55
N TRP A 107 16.24 3.66 -4.73
CA TRP A 107 15.15 4.27 -5.47
C TRP A 107 14.09 3.24 -5.90
N ASP A 108 14.52 2.13 -6.49
CA ASP A 108 13.62 1.06 -6.93
C ASP A 108 12.92 0.39 -5.75
N TYR A 109 13.64 0.14 -4.66
CA TYR A 109 13.08 -0.38 -3.42
C TYR A 109 11.97 0.53 -2.88
N MET A 110 12.20 1.85 -2.82
CA MET A 110 11.17 2.78 -2.40
C MET A 110 9.99 2.84 -3.38
N ALA A 111 10.25 2.78 -4.69
CA ALA A 111 9.19 2.82 -5.69
C ALA A 111 8.26 1.59 -5.63
N GLN A 112 8.81 0.42 -5.27
CA GLN A 112 8.06 -0.82 -5.13
C GLN A 112 7.34 -0.94 -3.78
N ASN A 113 7.97 -0.47 -2.70
CA ASN A 113 7.50 -0.69 -1.34
C ASN A 113 6.78 0.51 -0.72
N LEU A 114 6.72 1.66 -1.39
CA LEU A 114 5.98 2.83 -0.90
C LEU A 114 4.74 3.09 -1.76
N THR A 115 3.61 3.37 -1.10
CA THR A 115 2.34 3.71 -1.74
C THR A 115 1.87 5.12 -1.36
N ARG A 116 1.03 5.68 -2.23
CA ARG A 116 0.25 6.93 -2.05
C ARG A 116 1.09 8.13 -1.59
N PHE A 117 1.60 8.89 -2.56
CA PHE A 117 2.19 10.19 -2.33
C PHE A 117 1.06 11.23 -2.17
N SER A 118 0.77 11.61 -0.93
CA SER A 118 -0.16 12.70 -0.67
C SER A 118 0.48 13.70 0.29
N ARG A 119 0.20 14.97 0.07
CA ARG A 119 0.53 16.02 1.02
C ARG A 119 -0.46 15.88 2.18
N ASP A 120 -0.04 15.15 3.21
CA ASP A 120 -0.81 15.01 4.43
C ASP A 120 -0.50 16.20 5.33
N ASP A 121 -1.34 17.25 5.25
CA ASP A 121 -1.16 18.48 6.04
C ASP A 121 -1.22 18.20 7.55
N SER A 122 -1.82 17.08 7.99
CA SER A 122 -1.84 16.69 9.40
C SER A 122 -0.45 16.30 9.90
N VAL A 123 0.35 15.63 9.06
CA VAL A 123 1.74 15.25 9.40
C VAL A 123 2.57 16.51 9.52
N VAL A 124 2.45 17.42 8.56
CA VAL A 124 3.17 18.70 8.56
C VAL A 124 2.85 19.51 9.82
N GLN A 125 1.60 19.49 10.28
CA GLN A 125 1.18 20.18 11.50
C GLN A 125 1.71 19.48 12.77
N GLU A 126 1.64 18.14 12.83
CA GLU A 126 2.13 17.35 13.97
C GLU A 126 3.66 17.47 14.10
N THR A 127 4.43 17.22 13.04
CA THR A 127 5.89 17.38 13.05
C THR A 127 6.32 18.83 13.13
N GLY A 128 5.55 19.76 12.58
CA GLY A 128 5.80 21.20 12.68
C GLY A 128 5.78 21.71 14.12
N SER A 129 4.88 21.17 14.95
CA SER A 129 4.83 21.51 16.38
C SER A 129 5.99 20.93 17.19
N LEU A 130 6.56 19.80 16.74
CA LEU A 130 7.65 19.10 17.42
C LEU A 130 9.05 19.63 17.03
N PHE A 131 9.17 20.15 15.81
CA PHE A 131 10.42 20.66 15.25
C PHE A 131 10.21 22.05 14.64
N PRO A 132 10.01 23.09 15.47
CA PRO A 132 9.81 24.46 14.99
C PRO A 132 11.02 25.03 14.24
N GLU A 133 12.22 24.45 14.43
CA GLU A 133 13.45 24.84 13.74
C GLU A 133 13.43 24.58 12.22
N ILE A 134 12.55 23.70 11.75
CA ILE A 134 12.44 23.35 10.32
C ILE A 134 11.36 24.23 9.67
N PRO A 135 11.63 24.88 8.53
CA PRO A 135 10.67 25.74 7.85
C PRO A 135 9.62 24.93 7.05
N TRP A 136 8.81 24.14 7.73
CA TRP A 136 7.85 23.18 7.14
C TRP A 136 6.91 23.79 6.09
N GLY A 137 6.56 25.07 6.23
CA GLY A 137 5.67 25.78 5.30
C GLY A 137 6.24 26.00 3.89
N ASP A 138 7.56 26.02 3.73
CA ASP A 138 8.23 26.34 2.45
C ASP A 138 8.93 25.13 1.80
N ILE A 139 8.84 23.93 2.41
CA ILE A 139 9.46 22.72 1.86
C ILE A 139 8.66 22.21 0.65
N LYS A 140 8.99 22.73 -0.53
CA LYS A 140 8.40 22.27 -1.80
C LYS A 140 8.96 20.90 -2.18
N GLY A 141 8.07 19.92 -2.36
CA GLY A 141 8.42 18.57 -2.83
C GLY A 141 8.64 17.53 -1.74
N MET A 142 8.22 17.83 -0.50
CA MET A 142 7.98 16.84 0.54
C MET A 142 6.74 16.02 0.17
N GLU A 143 6.92 14.70 0.06
CA GLU A 143 5.83 13.76 -0.17
C GLU A 143 5.82 12.77 1.00
N VAL A 144 4.70 12.68 1.72
CA VAL A 144 4.51 11.63 2.73
C VAL A 144 4.11 10.36 1.99
N ALA A 145 4.83 9.28 2.26
CA ALA A 145 4.61 7.98 1.69
C ALA A 145 4.41 6.94 2.79
N TYR A 146 3.71 5.86 2.45
CA TYR A 146 3.33 4.79 3.35
C TYR A 146 3.96 3.49 2.90
N PHE A 147 4.44 2.67 3.84
CA PHE A 147 4.88 1.32 3.48
C PHE A 147 3.72 0.50 2.93
N LYS A 148 4.02 -0.21 1.85
CA LYS A 148 3.11 -1.15 1.21
C LYS A 148 3.06 -2.42 2.03
N HIS A 149 2.01 -2.61 2.83
CA HIS A 149 1.76 -3.90 3.45
C HIS A 149 1.22 -4.87 2.38
N GLU A 150 2.05 -5.83 1.95
CA GLU A 150 1.72 -6.83 0.90
C GLU A 150 0.52 -7.72 1.25
N GLU A 151 0.23 -7.94 2.53
CA GLU A 151 -0.92 -8.74 2.98
C GLU A 151 -2.26 -8.04 2.72
N PHE A 152 -2.27 -6.70 2.74
CA PHE A 152 -3.49 -5.90 2.65
C PHE A 152 -3.99 -5.77 1.20
N GLU A 153 -3.08 -5.71 0.22
CA GLU A 153 -3.43 -5.49 -1.19
C GLU A 153 -4.11 -6.71 -1.85
N ARG A 154 -3.79 -7.93 -1.40
CA ARG A 154 -4.41 -9.18 -1.88
C ARG A 154 -5.90 -9.28 -1.54
N GLN A 155 -6.30 -8.76 -0.37
CA GLN A 155 -7.71 -8.76 0.04
C GLN A 155 -8.52 -7.63 -0.63
N HIS A 156 -7.92 -6.45 -0.89
CA HIS A 156 -8.67 -5.27 -1.30
C HIS A 156 -9.43 -5.34 -2.63
N LYS A 157 -9.02 -6.19 -3.59
CA LYS A 157 -9.68 -6.23 -4.91
C LYS A 157 -10.90 -7.14 -4.98
N LEU A 158 -10.83 -8.34 -4.39
CA LEU A 158 -12.04 -9.16 -4.14
C LEU A 158 -13.03 -8.39 -3.27
N HIS A 159 -12.52 -7.70 -2.24
CA HIS A 159 -13.33 -6.83 -1.41
C HIS A 159 -13.95 -5.66 -2.18
N SER A 160 -13.32 -5.13 -3.23
CA SER A 160 -13.92 -4.05 -4.04
C SER A 160 -15.10 -4.53 -4.87
N ILE A 161 -15.04 -5.74 -5.42
CA ILE A 161 -16.14 -6.35 -6.20
C ILE A 161 -17.28 -6.75 -5.27
N ILE A 162 -16.95 -7.31 -4.10
CA ILE A 162 -17.91 -7.69 -3.07
C ILE A 162 -18.55 -6.44 -2.43
N ALA A 163 -17.77 -5.38 -2.17
CA ALA A 163 -18.28 -4.10 -1.65
C ALA A 163 -19.16 -3.35 -2.66
N LEU A 164 -19.01 -3.60 -3.96
CA LEU A 164 -19.95 -3.10 -4.99
C LEU A 164 -21.30 -3.82 -4.93
N ALA A 165 -21.32 -5.08 -4.49
CA ALA A 165 -22.53 -5.90 -4.39
C ALA A 165 -23.24 -5.77 -3.02
N LEU A 166 -22.53 -5.35 -1.97
CA LEU A 166 -23.09 -5.19 -0.63
C LEU A 166 -23.66 -3.79 -0.39
N PRO A 167 -24.71 -3.67 0.45
CA PRO A 167 -25.21 -2.37 0.91
C PRO A 167 -24.10 -1.59 1.64
N ARG A 168 -23.99 -0.29 1.38
CA ARG A 168 -22.99 0.63 1.98
C ARG A 168 -22.93 0.60 3.51
N GLU A 169 -24.00 0.15 4.16
CA GLU A 169 -24.08 0.03 5.62
C GLU A 169 -23.22 -1.11 6.18
N TRP A 170 -22.86 -2.11 5.35
CA TRP A 170 -22.15 -3.33 5.78
C TRP A 170 -20.64 -3.28 5.51
N THR A 171 -20.16 -2.24 4.83
CA THR A 171 -18.75 -2.06 4.49
C THR A 171 -17.87 -1.59 5.67
N TRP A 172 -18.47 -1.10 6.75
CA TRP A 172 -17.76 -0.56 7.92
C TRP A 172 -17.81 -1.52 9.13
N SER A 173 -16.66 -1.81 9.74
CA SER A 173 -16.62 -2.53 11.03
C SER A 173 -17.18 -1.68 12.18
N ARG A 174 -17.65 -2.32 13.26
CA ARG A 174 -18.06 -1.62 14.50
C ARG A 174 -16.90 -0.85 15.12
N GLU A 175 -15.70 -1.43 15.18
CA GLU A 175 -14.53 -0.73 15.72
C GLU A 175 -14.15 0.49 14.88
N GLU A 176 -14.22 0.37 13.54
CA GLU A 176 -13.86 1.49 12.65
C GLU A 176 -14.92 2.60 12.62
N LYS A 177 -16.19 2.25 12.86
CA LYS A 177 -17.29 3.20 13.03
C LYS A 177 -17.13 4.04 14.30
N GLU A 178 -16.61 3.44 15.37
CA GLU A 178 -16.31 4.13 16.62
C GLU A 178 -15.04 4.96 16.53
N SER A 179 -14.00 4.47 15.84
CA SER A 179 -12.73 5.20 15.71
C SER A 179 -12.77 6.34 14.69
N ARG A 180 -13.60 6.27 13.65
CA ARG A 180 -13.66 7.29 12.58
C ARG A 180 -15.10 7.74 12.23
N PRO A 181 -15.84 8.35 13.18
CA PRO A 181 -17.24 8.71 12.98
C PRO A 181 -17.44 9.73 11.84
N LEU A 182 -16.50 10.64 11.64
CA LEU A 182 -16.56 11.65 10.57
C LEU A 182 -16.34 11.03 9.18
N ALA A 183 -15.43 10.06 9.06
CA ALA A 183 -15.16 9.38 7.79
C ALA A 183 -16.36 8.53 7.36
N HIS A 184 -16.97 7.80 8.31
CA HIS A 184 -18.19 7.02 8.09
C HIS A 184 -19.36 7.90 7.63
N ARG A 185 -19.59 9.06 8.26
CA ARG A 185 -20.67 9.99 7.82
C ARG A 185 -20.42 10.53 6.41
N CYS A 186 -19.18 10.87 6.08
CA CYS A 186 -18.82 11.40 4.76
C CYS A 186 -18.92 10.34 3.64
N ASP A 187 -18.62 9.07 3.92
CA ASP A 187 -18.75 7.96 2.96
C ASP A 187 -20.21 7.64 2.64
N ILE A 188 -21.08 7.61 3.67
CA ILE A 188 -22.54 7.47 3.49
C ILE A 188 -23.11 8.61 2.64
N GLN A 189 -22.56 9.82 2.79
CA GLN A 189 -22.91 11.00 1.97
C GLN A 189 -22.35 10.96 0.54
N GLY A 190 -21.60 9.92 0.16
CA GLY A 190 -21.08 9.75 -1.19
C GLY A 190 -19.86 10.62 -1.53
N LYS A 191 -19.17 11.20 -0.54
CA LYS A 191 -17.93 11.95 -0.78
C LYS A 191 -16.77 10.96 -1.00
N SER A 192 -16.26 10.91 -2.22
CA SER A 192 -15.13 10.06 -2.61
C SER A 192 -13.85 10.46 -1.86
N GLY A 193 -13.32 9.57 -1.03
CA GLY A 193 -12.04 9.78 -0.33
C GLY A 193 -11.84 8.96 0.94
N PHE A 194 -12.92 8.42 1.52
CA PHE A 194 -12.91 7.71 2.80
C PHE A 194 -13.38 6.26 2.61
N ARG A 195 -12.47 5.35 2.25
CA ARG A 195 -12.77 3.91 2.24
C ARG A 195 -12.38 3.29 3.58
N PRO A 196 -13.21 2.40 4.16
CA PRO A 196 -12.89 1.69 5.39
C PRO A 196 -11.64 0.84 5.20
N ARG A 197 -10.73 0.89 6.18
CA ARG A 197 -9.45 0.18 6.16
C ARG A 197 -9.64 -1.26 6.62
N GLN A 198 -10.44 -1.50 7.64
CA GLN A 198 -10.82 -2.82 8.09
C GLN A 198 -12.20 -3.17 7.51
N SER A 199 -12.20 -4.07 6.54
CA SER A 199 -13.44 -4.67 6.07
C SER A 199 -14.13 -5.37 7.25
N ALA A 200 -15.43 -5.16 7.41
CA ALA A 200 -16.20 -5.89 8.40
C ALA A 200 -15.89 -7.40 8.29
N LEU A 201 -15.71 -8.07 9.44
CA LEU A 201 -15.37 -9.49 9.56
C LEU A 201 -16.29 -10.36 8.67
N ILE A 202 -17.55 -9.93 8.52
CA ILE A 202 -18.57 -10.52 7.65
C ILE A 202 -18.16 -10.53 6.17
N VAL A 203 -17.57 -9.45 5.64
CA VAL A 203 -17.15 -9.36 4.24
C VAL A 203 -15.98 -10.30 3.96
N GLN A 204 -15.03 -10.37 4.90
CA GLN A 204 -13.90 -11.28 4.80
C GLN A 204 -14.37 -12.74 4.86
N VAL A 205 -15.31 -13.07 5.75
CA VAL A 205 -15.91 -14.40 5.87
C VAL A 205 -16.71 -14.77 4.63
N ILE A 206 -17.56 -13.88 4.10
CA ILE A 206 -18.34 -14.13 2.89
C ILE A 206 -17.42 -14.31 1.69
N GLY A 207 -16.43 -13.43 1.51
CA GLY A 207 -15.44 -13.55 0.43
C GLY A 207 -14.67 -14.86 0.50
N SER A 208 -14.19 -15.22 1.70
CA SER A 208 -13.50 -16.49 1.94
C SER A 208 -14.41 -17.70 1.72
N THR A 209 -15.69 -17.62 2.10
CA THR A 209 -16.67 -18.69 1.94
C THR A 209 -17.03 -18.92 0.47
N ILE A 210 -17.20 -17.85 -0.31
CA ILE A 210 -17.44 -17.94 -1.75
C ILE A 210 -16.23 -18.58 -2.44
N VAL A 211 -15.02 -18.12 -2.11
CA VAL A 211 -13.78 -18.67 -2.69
C VAL A 211 -13.60 -20.14 -2.29
N ALA A 212 -13.86 -20.50 -1.03
CA ALA A 212 -13.79 -21.88 -0.55
C ALA A 212 -14.82 -22.80 -1.22
N LEU A 213 -16.07 -22.34 -1.35
CA LEU A 213 -17.14 -23.07 -2.04
C LEU A 213 -16.80 -23.28 -3.52
N PHE A 214 -16.34 -22.23 -4.22
CA PHE A 214 -15.94 -22.35 -5.62
C PHE A 214 -14.73 -23.26 -5.80
N SER A 215 -13.71 -23.13 -4.96
CA SER A 215 -12.54 -24.00 -5.00
C SER A 215 -12.90 -25.46 -4.75
N GLY A 216 -13.76 -25.73 -3.77
CA GLY A 216 -14.25 -27.08 -3.47
C GLY A 216 -15.08 -27.64 -4.62
N ALA A 217 -16.02 -26.86 -5.15
CA ALA A 217 -16.84 -27.25 -6.29
C ALA A 217 -15.99 -27.55 -7.53
N CYS A 218 -14.97 -26.74 -7.83
CA CYS A 218 -14.04 -26.98 -8.94
C CYS A 218 -13.28 -28.31 -8.82
N ILE A 219 -13.03 -28.83 -7.62
CA ILE A 219 -12.35 -30.13 -7.44
C ILE A 219 -13.36 -31.29 -7.49
N ILE A 220 -14.53 -31.12 -6.88
CA ILE A 220 -15.54 -32.19 -6.76
C ILE A 220 -16.24 -32.43 -8.10
N VAL A 221 -16.57 -31.39 -8.86
CA VAL A 221 -17.34 -31.51 -10.11
C VAL A 221 -16.65 -32.44 -11.13
N PRO A 222 -15.35 -32.29 -11.45
CA PRO A 222 -14.67 -33.20 -12.37
C PRO A 222 -14.67 -34.65 -11.89
N MET A 223 -14.46 -34.89 -10.59
CA MET A 223 -14.50 -36.25 -10.03
C MET A 223 -15.88 -36.88 -10.14
N VAL A 224 -16.93 -36.13 -9.82
CA VAL A 224 -18.32 -36.63 -9.91
C VAL A 224 -18.69 -36.93 -11.36
N VAL A 225 -18.31 -36.07 -12.31
CA VAL A 225 -18.58 -36.29 -13.74
C VAL A 225 -17.90 -37.56 -14.24
N MET A 226 -16.64 -37.80 -13.85
CA MET A 226 -15.92 -39.03 -14.21
C MET A 226 -16.52 -40.29 -13.59
N SER A 227 -17.13 -40.18 -12.41
CA SER A 227 -17.74 -41.32 -11.71
C SER A 227 -19.05 -41.79 -12.35
N ILE A 228 -19.77 -40.95 -13.10
CA ILE A 228 -21.12 -41.27 -13.60
C ILE A 228 -21.06 -42.07 -14.91
N ARG A 229 -20.06 -41.86 -15.78
CA ARG A 229 -19.82 -42.68 -16.98
C ARG A 229 -18.32 -42.72 -17.33
N PRO A 230 -17.62 -43.87 -17.13
CA PRO A 230 -16.22 -44.01 -17.47
C PRO A 230 -16.05 -44.15 -18.98
N ASP A 231 -16.00 -43.02 -19.68
CA ASP A 231 -15.68 -42.95 -21.11
C ASP A 231 -14.44 -42.07 -21.29
N HIS A 232 -13.37 -42.65 -21.83
CA HIS A 232 -12.03 -42.03 -21.81
C HIS A 232 -12.01 -40.67 -22.52
N SER A 233 -12.72 -40.56 -23.65
CA SER A 233 -12.82 -39.32 -24.42
C SER A 233 -13.58 -38.22 -23.68
N LYS A 234 -14.64 -38.57 -22.93
CA LYS A 234 -15.45 -37.60 -22.16
C LYS A 234 -14.70 -37.11 -20.92
N ASN A 235 -13.93 -37.99 -20.30
CA ASN A 235 -13.11 -37.63 -19.14
C ASN A 235 -12.01 -36.65 -19.54
N LEU A 236 -11.33 -36.86 -20.67
CA LEU A 236 -10.29 -35.96 -21.17
C LEU A 236 -10.83 -34.56 -21.47
N ILE A 237 -11.99 -34.48 -22.13
CA ILE A 237 -12.67 -33.21 -22.44
C ILE A 237 -13.06 -32.48 -21.14
N THR A 238 -13.63 -33.20 -20.18
CA THR A 238 -14.05 -32.62 -18.89
C THR A 238 -12.87 -32.05 -18.12
N VAL A 239 -11.73 -32.74 -18.06
CA VAL A 239 -10.51 -32.22 -17.42
C VAL A 239 -10.01 -30.95 -18.11
N SER A 240 -9.92 -30.97 -19.44
CA SER A 240 -9.42 -29.82 -20.19
C SER A 240 -10.28 -28.58 -19.94
N VAL A 241 -11.61 -28.71 -20.00
CA VAL A 241 -12.53 -27.62 -19.72
C VAL A 241 -12.42 -27.14 -18.28
N SER A 242 -12.32 -28.06 -17.30
CA SER A 242 -12.22 -27.70 -15.89
C SER A 242 -10.92 -26.95 -15.56
N VAL A 243 -9.77 -27.37 -16.11
CA VAL A 243 -8.48 -26.70 -15.92
C VAL A 243 -8.49 -25.29 -16.49
N VAL A 244 -9.10 -25.09 -17.67
CA VAL A 244 -9.22 -23.77 -18.30
C VAL A 244 -10.10 -22.83 -17.47
N ILE A 245 -11.26 -23.31 -17.01
CA ILE A 245 -12.16 -22.53 -16.16
C ILE A 245 -11.50 -22.18 -14.82
N PHE A 246 -10.79 -23.13 -14.21
CA PHE A 246 -10.04 -22.90 -12.98
C PHE A 246 -8.94 -21.85 -13.14
N GLY A 247 -8.12 -21.96 -14.19
CA GLY A 247 -7.08 -20.97 -14.49
C GLY A 247 -7.67 -19.58 -14.77
N PHE A 248 -8.77 -19.52 -15.52
CA PHE A 248 -9.49 -18.27 -15.75
C PHE A 248 -10.03 -17.66 -14.46
N PHE A 249 -10.59 -18.47 -13.56
CA PHE A 249 -11.06 -18.01 -12.25
C PHE A 249 -9.92 -17.46 -11.39
N LEU A 250 -8.78 -18.15 -11.31
CA LEU A 250 -7.60 -17.65 -10.61
C LEU A 250 -7.06 -16.35 -11.20
N ALA A 251 -7.11 -16.20 -12.53
CA ALA A 251 -6.67 -14.99 -13.21
C ALA A 251 -7.62 -13.81 -13.05
N ALA A 252 -8.93 -14.03 -13.25
CA ALA A 252 -9.93 -12.97 -13.29
C ALA A 252 -10.45 -12.59 -11.90
N VAL A 253 -10.69 -13.59 -11.04
CA VAL A 253 -11.31 -13.40 -9.72
C VAL A 253 -10.25 -13.22 -8.65
N VAL A 254 -9.27 -14.13 -8.59
CA VAL A 254 -8.24 -14.09 -7.53
C VAL A 254 -7.08 -13.14 -7.88
N GLN A 255 -6.91 -12.78 -9.16
CA GLN A 255 -5.85 -11.88 -9.66
C GLN A 255 -4.46 -12.20 -9.08
N MET A 256 -4.14 -13.49 -9.02
CA MET A 256 -2.82 -13.95 -8.58
C MET A 256 -1.73 -13.51 -9.57
N ARG A 257 -0.48 -13.48 -9.13
CA ARG A 257 0.64 -13.16 -10.03
C ARG A 257 0.71 -14.23 -11.12
N SER A 258 1.09 -13.88 -12.36
CA SER A 258 1.08 -14.83 -13.49
C SER A 258 1.85 -16.13 -13.22
N ARG A 259 2.91 -16.05 -12.40
CA ARG A 259 3.69 -17.22 -11.97
C ARG A 259 2.92 -18.13 -11.00
N GLU A 260 2.18 -17.55 -10.06
CA GLU A 260 1.38 -18.29 -9.07
C GLU A 260 0.20 -18.98 -9.76
N ILE A 261 -0.47 -18.31 -10.70
CA ILE A 261 -1.56 -18.89 -11.50
C ILE A 261 -1.05 -20.11 -12.28
N PHE A 262 0.11 -19.98 -12.92
CA PHE A 262 0.72 -21.06 -13.69
C PHE A 262 1.00 -22.28 -12.81
N VAL A 263 1.65 -22.07 -11.65
CA VAL A 263 1.95 -23.15 -10.70
C VAL A 263 0.67 -23.81 -10.18
N ALA A 264 -0.32 -23.02 -9.75
CA ALA A 264 -1.59 -23.55 -9.23
C ALA A 264 -2.37 -24.35 -10.29
N THR A 265 -2.43 -23.85 -11.52
CA THR A 265 -3.12 -24.54 -12.63
C THR A 265 -2.40 -25.82 -13.02
N ALA A 266 -1.06 -25.82 -13.03
CA ALA A 266 -0.27 -27.02 -13.29
C ALA A 266 -0.47 -28.09 -12.21
N THR A 267 -0.46 -27.70 -10.93
CA THR A 267 -0.74 -28.64 -9.82
C THR A 267 -2.14 -29.23 -9.90
N TYR A 268 -3.14 -28.41 -10.22
CA TYR A 268 -4.52 -28.86 -10.36
C TYR A 268 -4.68 -29.82 -11.55
N ALA A 269 -4.08 -29.50 -12.70
CA ALA A 269 -4.09 -30.37 -13.87
C ALA A 269 -3.40 -31.72 -13.60
N ALA A 270 -2.26 -31.71 -12.93
CA ALA A 270 -1.54 -32.94 -12.57
C ALA A 270 -2.40 -33.88 -11.73
N VAL A 271 -3.10 -33.35 -10.71
CA VAL A 271 -4.01 -34.12 -9.87
C VAL A 271 -5.15 -34.73 -10.70
N LEU A 272 -5.81 -33.94 -11.56
CA LEU A 272 -6.89 -34.44 -12.40
C LEU A 272 -6.44 -35.50 -13.41
N VAL A 273 -5.26 -35.33 -14.01
CA VAL A 273 -4.70 -36.29 -14.98
C VAL A 273 -4.43 -37.65 -14.33
N VAL A 274 -3.96 -37.68 -13.08
CA VAL A 274 -3.77 -38.95 -12.34
C VAL A 274 -5.09 -39.73 -12.21
N PHE A 275 -6.19 -39.04 -11.93
CA PHE A 275 -7.51 -39.68 -11.82
C PHE A 275 -8.03 -40.21 -13.17
N VAL A 276 -7.76 -39.51 -14.28
CA VAL A 276 -8.10 -40.00 -15.62
C VAL A 276 -7.26 -41.23 -16.00
N GLY A 277 -5.97 -41.23 -15.66
CA GLY A 277 -5.06 -42.33 -15.96
C GLY A 277 -5.38 -43.61 -15.21
N ALA A 278 -5.79 -43.52 -13.94
CA ALA A 278 -6.13 -44.68 -13.12
C ALA A 278 -7.46 -45.35 -13.52
N GLY A 279 -8.44 -44.58 -14.01
CA GLY A 279 -9.78 -45.10 -14.36
C GLY A 279 -9.86 -45.85 -15.70
N GLY A 280 -8.79 -45.90 -16.49
CA GLY A 280 -8.77 -46.52 -17.82
C GLY A 280 -8.17 -47.93 -17.88
N SER A 281 -7.52 -48.40 -16.80
CA SER A 281 -6.72 -49.63 -16.82
C SER A 281 -7.52 -50.93 -16.70
N ASP A 282 -8.78 -50.87 -16.27
CA ASP A 282 -9.60 -52.08 -16.02
C ASP A 282 -10.44 -52.54 -17.23
N ALA A 283 -10.43 -51.80 -18.34
CA ALA A 283 -11.33 -52.04 -19.47
C ALA A 283 -10.74 -52.89 -20.62
N SER A 284 -9.48 -53.36 -20.52
CA SER A 284 -8.81 -54.13 -21.60
C SER A 284 -8.53 -55.60 -21.24
N SER A 285 -9.25 -56.18 -20.28
CA SER A 285 -9.19 -57.61 -19.96
C SER A 285 -10.58 -58.23 -20.13
N GLY A 286 -10.98 -58.49 -21.37
CA GLY A 286 -12.24 -59.13 -21.75
C GLY A 286 -12.25 -59.49 -23.22
#